data_AF-A0A093ZKW9-F1
#
_entry.id   AF-A0A093ZKW9-F1
#
_cell.length_a   1.000
_cell.length_b   1.000
_cell.length_c   1.000
_cell.angle_alpha   90.00
_cell.angle_beta   90.00
_cell.angle_gamma   90.00
#
_symmetry.space_group_name_H-M   'P 1'
#
loop_
_entity.id
_entity.type
_entity.pdbx_description
1 polymer ?
#
loop_
_entity_poly.entity_id
_entity_poly.type
_entity_poly.pdbx_seq_one_letter_code
_entity_poly.pdbx_strand_id
1 'polypeptide(L)'
;IGTRLVAEQHIALHHSSQAHAGPPGPESYIGVIDTELQPASVINACGNFVSEICELKYGVRPTWVIDGDPNTKFAYVPVHLEYIITELLKNAFRATVESGNSSRPIVITIAAEPPDEEDATDTMLDNRLASLPVAAGPPGVTIRIRDEGGGISPAVMPSVWSYSFTTFEDGDDIPGAATGAERSGMDALNAIASGGGVNSSIAGLGYGLPLSRTYAEYFGGGIAVQSLYGWGCDVYLRLKGIGKL
;
A
#
# COMPACT_ATOMS: atom_id res chain seq x y z
N ILE A 1 6.35 -12.06 6.51
CA ILE A 1 4.96 -11.56 6.34
C ILE A 1 3.97 -12.57 6.91
N GLY A 2 3.86 -13.78 6.35
CA GLY A 2 2.94 -14.82 6.86
C GLY A 2 3.13 -15.19 8.34
N THR A 3 4.36 -15.31 8.84
CA THR A 3 4.62 -15.63 10.26
C THR A 3 4.17 -14.53 11.22
N ARG A 4 4.35 -13.26 10.86
CA ARG A 4 3.87 -12.10 11.65
C ARG A 4 2.35 -12.01 11.61
N LEU A 5 1.75 -12.19 10.44
CA LEU A 5 0.29 -12.17 10.28
C LEU A 5 -0.38 -13.31 11.07
N VAL A 6 0.18 -14.53 11.04
CA VAL A 6 -0.32 -15.65 11.85
C VAL A 6 -0.15 -15.38 13.35
N ALA A 7 0.95 -14.77 13.77
CA ALA A 7 1.16 -14.39 15.17
C ALA A 7 0.18 -13.31 15.62
N GLU A 8 0.02 -12.23 14.83
CA GLU A 8 -0.93 -11.15 15.11
C GLU A 8 -2.37 -11.66 15.10
N GLN A 9 -2.75 -12.53 14.16
CA GLN A 9 -4.06 -13.17 14.13
C GLN A 9 -4.29 -14.07 15.34
N HIS A 10 -3.29 -14.87 15.75
CA HIS A 10 -3.40 -15.70 16.94
C HIS A 10 -3.57 -14.85 18.21
N ILE A 11 -2.81 -13.75 18.33
CA ILE A 11 -2.94 -12.79 19.45
C ILE A 11 -4.32 -12.11 19.43
N ALA A 12 -4.76 -11.62 18.27
CA ALA A 12 -6.04 -10.92 18.11
C ALA A 12 -7.23 -11.84 18.40
N LEU A 13 -7.20 -13.09 17.92
CA LEU A 13 -8.22 -14.10 18.23
C LEU A 13 -8.17 -14.52 19.70
N HIS A 14 -6.97 -14.69 20.28
CA HIS A 14 -6.83 -15.02 21.70
C HIS A 14 -7.36 -13.89 22.59
N HIS A 15 -7.07 -12.63 22.28
CA HIS A 15 -7.65 -11.46 22.95
C HIS A 15 -9.16 -11.39 22.77
N SER A 16 -9.67 -11.69 21.57
CA SER A 16 -11.11 -11.78 21.28
C SER A 16 -11.81 -12.93 22.04
N SER A 17 -11.09 -14.02 22.34
CA SER A 17 -11.60 -15.21 23.04
C SER A 17 -11.65 -15.07 24.57
N GLN A 18 -10.89 -14.13 25.15
CA GLN A 18 -11.01 -13.81 26.56
C GLN A 18 -12.25 -12.94 26.79
N ALA A 19 -13.09 -13.32 27.77
CA ALA A 19 -14.29 -12.57 28.13
C ALA A 19 -13.91 -11.12 28.47
N HIS A 20 -14.32 -10.18 27.63
CA HIS A 20 -13.93 -8.77 27.73
C HIS A 20 -14.49 -8.11 29.00
N ALA A 21 -13.59 -7.56 29.82
CA ALA A 21 -13.88 -6.53 30.82
C ALA A 21 -13.56 -5.11 30.28
N GLY A 22 -13.65 -4.92 28.96
CA GLY A 22 -13.47 -3.64 28.26
C GLY A 22 -14.58 -3.43 27.22
N PRO A 23 -14.77 -2.19 26.71
CA PRO A 23 -15.80 -1.92 25.72
C PRO A 23 -15.57 -2.78 24.46
N PRO A 24 -16.63 -3.33 23.84
CA PRO A 24 -16.49 -4.14 22.65
C PRO A 24 -15.80 -3.31 21.55
N GLY A 25 -14.81 -3.90 20.88
CA GLY A 25 -14.26 -3.35 19.65
C GLY A 25 -15.34 -3.24 18.57
N PRO A 26 -15.08 -2.50 17.47
CA PRO A 26 -16.03 -2.39 16.37
C PRO A 26 -16.45 -3.79 15.86
N GLU A 27 -17.76 -4.00 15.66
CA GLU A 27 -18.35 -5.29 15.29
C GLU A 27 -17.87 -5.84 13.94
N SER A 28 -17.16 -5.04 13.13
CA SER A 28 -16.64 -5.42 11.82
C SER A 28 -15.31 -6.20 11.85
N TYR A 29 -14.67 -6.37 13.00
CA TYR A 29 -13.35 -7.02 13.07
C TYR A 29 -13.42 -8.52 13.38
N ILE A 30 -12.72 -9.32 12.58
CA ILE A 30 -12.45 -10.74 12.81
C ILE A 30 -10.93 -10.93 12.94
N GLY A 31 -10.42 -10.85 14.17
CA GLY A 31 -8.98 -10.85 14.43
C GLY A 31 -8.33 -9.57 13.87
N VAL A 32 -7.42 -9.70 12.90
CA VAL A 32 -6.76 -8.57 12.22
C VAL A 32 -7.47 -8.09 10.95
N ILE A 33 -8.55 -8.77 10.55
CA ILE A 33 -9.32 -8.47 9.34
C ILE A 33 -10.48 -7.56 9.71
N ASP A 34 -10.66 -6.46 8.96
CA ASP A 34 -11.86 -5.64 8.99
C ASP A 34 -12.74 -6.06 7.81
N THR A 35 -13.97 -6.52 8.08
CA THR A 35 -14.90 -7.02 7.08
C THR A 35 -15.55 -5.92 6.26
N GLU A 36 -15.51 -4.67 6.75
CA GLU A 36 -16.14 -3.50 6.15
C GLU A 36 -15.12 -2.38 5.88
N LEU A 37 -13.85 -2.74 5.61
CA LEU A 37 -12.78 -1.77 5.40
C LEU A 37 -13.10 -0.84 4.24
N GLN A 38 -13.13 0.46 4.52
CA GLN A 38 -13.30 1.50 3.52
C GLN A 38 -11.95 2.09 3.11
N PRO A 39 -11.47 1.87 1.87
CA PRO A 39 -10.15 2.33 1.42
C PRO A 39 -9.99 3.85 1.51
N ALA A 40 -11.04 4.61 1.20
CA ALA A 40 -11.01 6.07 1.24
C ALA A 40 -10.59 6.62 2.61
N SER A 41 -11.02 5.99 3.70
CA SER A 41 -10.66 6.39 5.06
C SER A 41 -9.17 6.16 5.33
N VAL A 42 -8.62 5.01 4.91
CA VAL A 42 -7.20 4.69 5.04
C VAL A 42 -6.35 5.63 4.18
N ILE A 43 -6.78 5.89 2.94
CA ILE A 43 -6.09 6.81 2.03
C ILE A 43 -6.02 8.23 2.61
N ASN A 44 -7.11 8.73 3.19
CA ASN A 44 -7.10 10.04 3.82
C ASN A 44 -6.19 10.10 5.05
N ALA A 45 -6.18 9.06 5.88
CA ALA A 45 -5.28 8.98 7.04
C ALA A 45 -3.80 9.00 6.60
N CYS A 46 -3.42 8.13 5.66
CA CYS A 46 -2.08 8.07 5.10
C CYS A 46 -1.70 9.38 4.37
N GLY A 47 -2.61 9.96 3.59
CA GLY A 47 -2.40 11.22 2.90
C GLY A 47 -2.10 12.37 3.85
N ASN A 48 -2.87 12.48 4.95
CA ASN A 48 -2.61 13.49 5.98
C ASN A 48 -1.23 13.31 6.59
N PHE A 49 -0.89 12.09 7.01
CA PHE A 49 0.41 11.77 7.60
C PHE A 49 1.58 12.08 6.65
N VAL A 50 1.51 11.62 5.40
CA VAL A 50 2.59 11.84 4.41
C VAL A 50 2.68 13.31 3.99
N SER A 51 1.55 14.03 3.91
CA SER A 51 1.55 15.46 3.58
C SER A 51 2.26 16.29 4.64
N GLU A 52 2.13 15.93 5.92
CA GLU A 52 2.83 16.59 7.02
C GLU A 52 4.35 16.35 6.95
N ILE A 53 4.77 15.12 6.60
CA ILE A 53 6.18 14.81 6.35
C ILE A 53 6.73 15.67 5.19
N CYS A 54 5.95 15.86 4.12
CA CYS A 54 6.35 16.70 3.00
C CYS A 54 6.47 18.17 3.40
N GLU A 55 5.53 18.67 4.19
CA GLU A 55 5.52 20.04 4.69
C GLU A 55 6.75 20.32 5.56
N LEU A 56 7.09 19.39 6.46
CA LEU A 56 8.28 19.50 7.31
C LEU A 56 9.59 19.45 6.51
N LYS A 57 9.68 18.58 5.49
CA LYS A 57 10.93 18.38 4.72
C LYS A 57 11.14 19.41 3.61
N TYR A 58 10.08 19.76 2.88
CA TYR A 58 10.16 20.60 1.67
C TYR A 58 9.46 21.95 1.81
N GLY A 59 8.79 22.22 2.93
CA GLY A 59 7.99 23.43 3.12
C GLY A 59 6.70 23.45 2.29
N VAL A 60 6.33 22.33 1.66
CA VAL A 60 5.17 22.22 0.77
C VAL A 60 4.32 21.03 1.18
N ARG A 61 3.01 21.26 1.33
CA ARG A 61 2.02 20.23 1.68
C ARG A 61 1.24 19.82 0.42
N PRO A 62 1.49 18.64 -0.17
CA PRO A 62 0.74 18.15 -1.33
C PRO A 62 -0.73 17.93 -0.98
N THR A 63 -1.59 18.07 -1.99
CA THR A 63 -3.02 17.80 -1.89
C THR A 63 -3.39 16.59 -2.74
N TRP A 64 -4.49 15.93 -2.39
CA TRP A 64 -5.03 14.81 -3.15
C TRP A 64 -6.54 14.90 -3.25
N VAL A 65 -7.09 14.23 -4.26
CA VAL A 65 -8.53 14.08 -4.47
C VAL A 65 -8.86 12.61 -4.67
N ILE A 66 -9.96 12.15 -4.08
CA ILE A 66 -10.45 10.79 -4.26
C ILE A 66 -11.63 10.82 -5.24
N ASP A 67 -11.54 10.07 -6.33
CA ASP A 67 -12.62 9.87 -7.31
C ASP A 67 -12.98 8.38 -7.48
N GLY A 68 -13.99 8.10 -8.30
CA GLY A 68 -14.57 6.75 -8.45
C GLY A 68 -15.62 6.46 -7.37
N ASP A 69 -15.49 5.32 -6.69
CA ASP A 69 -16.42 4.87 -5.65
C ASP A 69 -15.76 4.89 -4.24
N PRO A 70 -15.76 6.04 -3.55
CA PRO A 70 -15.14 6.18 -2.23
C PRO A 70 -15.89 5.43 -1.12
N ASN A 71 -17.12 4.98 -1.37
CA ASN A 71 -17.93 4.24 -0.41
C ASN A 71 -17.73 2.73 -0.52
N THR A 72 -16.86 2.28 -1.43
CA THR A 72 -16.48 0.87 -1.57
C THR A 72 -16.00 0.33 -0.23
N LYS A 73 -16.51 -0.84 0.15
CA LYS A 73 -16.07 -1.61 1.31
C LYS A 73 -15.71 -3.02 0.87
N PHE A 74 -14.70 -3.60 1.51
CA PHE A 74 -14.31 -4.98 1.27
C PHE A 74 -13.60 -5.54 2.51
N ALA A 75 -13.61 -6.86 2.67
CA ALA A 75 -12.92 -7.50 3.77
C ALA A 75 -11.41 -7.54 3.52
N TYR A 76 -10.61 -6.90 4.36
CA TYR A 76 -9.14 -6.88 4.18
C TYR A 76 -8.39 -6.62 5.50
N VAL A 77 -7.07 -6.79 5.49
CA VAL A 77 -6.20 -6.48 6.65
C VAL A 77 -5.83 -4.99 6.61
N PRO A 78 -6.33 -4.14 7.53
CA PRO A 78 -6.13 -2.69 7.44
C PRO A 78 -4.66 -2.27 7.47
N VAL A 79 -3.84 -2.91 8.31
CA VAL A 79 -2.40 -2.64 8.45
C VAL A 79 -1.65 -2.87 7.12
N HIS A 80 -2.08 -3.85 6.32
CA HIS A 80 -1.46 -4.10 5.01
C HIS A 80 -1.78 -2.97 4.03
N LEU A 81 -3.05 -2.54 3.99
CA LEU A 81 -3.47 -1.44 3.13
C LEU A 81 -2.77 -0.14 3.55
N GLU A 82 -2.72 0.15 4.85
CA GLU A 82 -2.06 1.33 5.40
C GLU A 82 -0.57 1.38 5.00
N TYR A 83 0.15 0.26 5.13
CA TYR A 83 1.56 0.18 4.71
C TYR A 83 1.72 0.47 3.21
N ILE A 84 0.96 -0.22 2.35
CA ILE A 84 1.05 -0.07 0.90
C ILE A 84 0.75 1.39 0.52
N ILE A 85 -0.38 1.94 1.00
CA ILE A 85 -0.80 3.30 0.66
C ILE A 85 0.21 4.33 1.15
N THR A 86 0.76 4.17 2.36
CA THR A 86 1.79 5.09 2.87
C THR A 86 3.03 5.10 1.98
N GLU A 87 3.52 3.93 1.55
CA GLU A 87 4.70 3.85 0.66
C GLU A 87 4.40 4.45 -0.73
N LEU A 88 3.23 4.17 -1.31
CA LEU A 88 2.85 4.71 -2.61
C LEU A 88 2.65 6.23 -2.56
N LEU A 89 2.01 6.76 -1.51
CA LEU A 89 1.82 8.20 -1.34
C LEU A 89 3.13 8.93 -1.08
N LYS A 90 4.08 8.37 -0.31
CA LYS A 90 5.42 8.97 -0.18
C LYS A 90 6.09 9.17 -1.53
N ASN A 91 6.03 8.16 -2.41
CA ASN A 91 6.61 8.25 -3.74
C ASN A 91 5.92 9.31 -4.60
N ALA A 92 4.59 9.29 -4.68
CA ALA A 92 3.81 10.22 -5.47
C ALA A 92 3.96 11.68 -4.98
N PHE A 93 3.93 11.89 -3.66
CA PHE A 93 4.04 13.20 -3.02
C PHE A 93 5.44 13.76 -3.24
N ARG A 94 6.47 12.94 -3.01
CA ARG A 94 7.87 13.30 -3.26
C ARG A 94 8.08 13.73 -4.72
N ALA A 95 7.66 12.91 -5.69
CA ALA A 95 7.82 13.22 -7.11
C ALA A 95 7.10 14.52 -7.49
N THR A 96 5.90 14.75 -6.96
CA THR A 96 5.12 15.97 -7.21
C THR A 96 5.78 17.22 -6.60
N VAL A 97 6.39 17.10 -5.42
CA VAL A 97 7.09 18.21 -4.78
C VAL A 97 8.42 18.51 -5.46
N GLU A 98 9.24 17.49 -5.74
CA GLU A 98 10.56 17.64 -6.38
C GLU A 98 10.45 18.16 -7.82
N SER A 99 9.35 17.90 -8.52
CA SER A 99 9.07 18.45 -9.86
C SER A 99 8.51 19.88 -9.85
N GLY A 100 8.18 20.44 -8.69
CA GLY A 100 7.55 21.76 -8.56
C GLY A 100 6.06 21.80 -8.93
N ASN A 101 5.42 20.64 -9.17
CA ASN A 101 4.02 20.53 -9.58
C ASN A 101 3.03 20.44 -8.39
N SER A 102 3.41 20.92 -7.21
CA SER A 102 2.59 20.81 -5.99
C SER A 102 1.25 21.56 -6.02
N SER A 103 1.01 22.38 -7.04
CA SER A 103 -0.29 23.00 -7.31
C SER A 103 -1.32 22.02 -7.89
N ARG A 104 -0.87 20.90 -8.44
CA ARG A 104 -1.70 19.84 -9.02
C ARG A 104 -1.97 18.79 -7.95
N PRO A 105 -3.24 18.49 -7.64
CA PRO A 105 -3.55 17.45 -6.68
C PRO A 105 -3.24 16.07 -7.28
N ILE A 106 -2.81 15.15 -6.41
CA ILE A 106 -2.68 13.74 -6.76
C ILE A 106 -4.09 13.14 -6.84
N VAL A 107 -4.38 12.43 -7.93
CA VAL A 107 -5.71 11.86 -8.17
C VAL A 107 -5.69 10.39 -7.75
N ILE A 108 -6.59 10.03 -6.84
CA ILE A 108 -6.70 8.68 -6.31
C ILE A 108 -8.07 8.10 -6.67
N THR A 109 -8.09 7.17 -7.62
CA THR A 109 -9.32 6.54 -8.10
C THR A 109 -9.56 5.22 -7.41
N ILE A 110 -10.72 5.06 -6.78
CA ILE A 110 -11.17 3.80 -6.18
C ILE A 110 -12.22 3.18 -7.09
N ALA A 111 -12.03 1.93 -7.48
CA ALA A 111 -12.99 1.16 -8.25
C ALA A 111 -13.22 -0.20 -7.60
N ALA A 112 -14.47 -0.53 -7.28
CA ALA A 112 -14.84 -1.86 -6.84
C ALA A 112 -14.55 -2.88 -7.96
N GLU A 113 -13.90 -3.99 -7.62
CA GLU A 113 -13.74 -5.11 -8.53
C GLU A 113 -14.83 -6.14 -8.26
N PRO A 114 -15.54 -6.61 -9.30
CA PRO A 114 -16.47 -7.70 -9.13
C PRO A 114 -15.72 -8.94 -8.64
N PRO A 115 -16.39 -9.82 -7.89
CA PRO A 115 -15.79 -11.07 -7.46
C PRO A 115 -15.41 -11.93 -8.68
N ASP A 116 -14.24 -12.57 -8.62
CA ASP A 116 -13.82 -13.48 -9.69
C ASP A 116 -14.83 -14.63 -9.82
N GLU A 117 -15.26 -14.92 -11.06
CA GLU A 117 -16.07 -16.11 -11.37
C GLU A 117 -15.20 -17.38 -11.53
N GLU A 118 -13.88 -17.26 -11.36
CA GLU A 118 -12.90 -18.33 -11.56
C GLU A 118 -12.70 -19.17 -10.28
N ASP A 119 -13.67 -20.04 -9.99
CA ASP A 119 -13.47 -21.30 -9.23
C ASP A 119 -14.33 -22.44 -9.83
N ALA A 120 -14.83 -22.29 -11.06
CA ALA A 120 -15.73 -23.25 -11.71
C ALA A 120 -15.03 -24.24 -12.67
N THR A 121 -13.73 -24.08 -12.97
CA THR A 121 -13.08 -24.81 -14.08
C THR A 121 -12.22 -26.01 -13.69
N ASP A 122 -12.06 -26.36 -12.40
CA ASP A 122 -11.26 -27.54 -12.00
C ASP A 122 -12.08 -28.77 -11.56
N THR A 123 -13.41 -28.74 -11.67
CA THR A 123 -14.26 -29.94 -11.48
C THR A 123 -14.79 -30.47 -12.81
N MET A 124 -13.89 -30.87 -13.71
CA MET A 124 -14.21 -31.71 -14.89
C MET A 124 -14.27 -33.21 -14.54
N LEU A 125 -14.50 -33.56 -13.27
CA LEU A 125 -14.68 -34.93 -12.77
C LEU A 125 -15.87 -35.00 -11.79
N ASP A 126 -17.08 -34.60 -12.21
CA ASP A 126 -18.29 -35.39 -11.94
C ASP A 126 -19.52 -34.70 -12.54
N ASN A 127 -20.00 -35.24 -13.66
CA ASN A 127 -21.14 -34.73 -14.42
C ASN A 127 -22.51 -35.05 -13.76
N ARG A 128 -22.61 -34.96 -12.42
CA ARG A 128 -23.83 -35.34 -11.67
C ARG A 128 -24.33 -34.35 -10.61
N LEU A 129 -23.77 -33.15 -10.49
CA LEU A 129 -24.26 -32.10 -9.59
C LEU A 129 -24.32 -30.72 -10.27
N ALA A 130 -24.92 -30.63 -11.45
CA ALA A 130 -25.22 -29.34 -12.07
C ALA A 130 -26.47 -28.71 -11.43
N SER A 131 -26.28 -27.88 -10.39
CA SER A 131 -27.19 -26.78 -9.99
C SER A 131 -26.81 -26.05 -8.69
N LEU A 132 -25.66 -26.35 -8.06
CA LEU A 132 -25.21 -25.50 -6.95
C LEU A 132 -24.64 -24.18 -7.51
N PRO A 133 -25.12 -23.00 -7.04
CA PRO A 133 -24.52 -21.73 -7.46
C PRO A 133 -23.04 -21.76 -7.09
N VAL A 134 -22.16 -21.60 -8.08
CA VAL A 134 -20.73 -21.36 -7.85
C VAL A 134 -20.67 -20.11 -7.00
N ALA A 135 -20.26 -20.26 -5.75
CA ALA A 135 -20.16 -19.15 -4.83
C ALA A 135 -19.08 -18.20 -5.35
N ALA A 136 -19.48 -17.03 -5.84
CA ALA A 136 -18.60 -15.96 -6.30
C ALA A 136 -17.50 -15.68 -5.26
N GLY A 137 -16.30 -15.32 -5.73
CA GLY A 137 -15.22 -14.90 -4.84
C GLY A 137 -15.59 -13.69 -3.96
N PRO A 138 -14.73 -13.27 -3.03
CA PRO A 138 -14.91 -11.99 -2.36
C PRO A 138 -14.73 -10.82 -3.34
N PRO A 139 -15.53 -9.74 -3.21
CA PRO A 139 -15.31 -8.53 -3.99
C PRO A 139 -13.94 -7.92 -3.67
N GLY A 140 -13.29 -7.37 -4.69
CA GLY A 140 -11.99 -6.71 -4.58
C GLY A 140 -12.09 -5.20 -4.78
N VAL A 141 -10.93 -4.55 -4.82
CA VAL A 141 -10.80 -3.13 -5.15
C VAL A 141 -9.55 -2.89 -5.97
N THR A 142 -9.67 -2.01 -6.96
CA THR A 142 -8.53 -1.37 -7.63
C THR A 142 -8.43 0.08 -7.19
N ILE A 143 -7.24 0.47 -6.74
CA ILE A 143 -6.87 1.82 -6.35
C ILE A 143 -5.81 2.32 -7.32
N ARG A 144 -6.10 3.39 -8.06
CA ARG A 144 -5.13 4.06 -8.93
C ARG A 144 -4.64 5.33 -8.25
N ILE A 145 -3.34 5.49 -8.07
CA ILE A 145 -2.71 6.72 -7.61
C ILE A 145 -1.98 7.36 -8.79
N ARG A 146 -2.41 8.57 -9.17
CA ARG A 146 -1.85 9.33 -10.29
C ARG A 146 -1.20 10.61 -9.78
N ASP A 147 0.07 10.77 -10.10
CA ASP A 147 0.82 12.02 -9.91
C ASP A 147 1.21 12.67 -11.24
N GLU A 148 1.49 13.98 -11.19
CA GLU A 148 2.12 14.74 -12.27
C GLU A 148 3.57 15.09 -11.89
N GLY A 149 4.27 14.14 -11.25
CA GLY A 149 5.61 14.30 -10.68
C GLY A 149 6.76 14.17 -11.67
N GLY A 150 6.51 14.26 -12.98
CA GLY A 150 7.53 14.12 -14.03
C GLY A 150 7.83 12.67 -14.45
N GLY A 151 7.25 11.68 -13.77
CA GLY A 151 7.36 10.26 -14.13
C GLY A 151 8.75 9.65 -13.91
N ILE A 152 8.81 8.33 -14.09
CA ILE A 152 10.02 7.50 -13.92
C ILE A 152 10.75 7.39 -15.26
N SER A 153 12.06 7.64 -15.28
CA SER A 153 12.89 7.49 -16.47
C SER A 153 12.88 6.04 -17.00
N PRO A 154 12.74 5.82 -18.32
CA PRO A 154 12.78 4.47 -18.90
C PRO A 154 14.05 3.68 -18.58
N ALA A 155 15.17 4.37 -18.31
CA ALA A 155 16.43 3.74 -17.95
C ALA A 155 16.40 3.07 -16.56
N VAL A 156 15.63 3.64 -15.62
CA VAL A 156 15.53 3.12 -14.24
C VAL A 156 14.28 2.28 -14.01
N MET A 157 13.29 2.34 -14.92
CA MET A 157 12.04 1.60 -14.84
C MET A 157 12.19 0.09 -14.56
N PRO A 158 13.17 -0.64 -15.14
CA PRO A 158 13.37 -2.06 -14.81
C PRO A 158 13.82 -2.30 -13.36
N SER A 159 14.45 -1.30 -12.72
CA SER A 159 15.06 -1.39 -11.40
C SER A 159 14.14 -0.97 -10.25
N VAL A 160 12.98 -0.37 -10.53
CA VAL A 160 12.07 0.14 -9.48
C VAL A 160 11.50 -0.97 -8.55
N TRP A 161 11.57 -2.22 -9.01
CA TRP A 161 11.17 -3.40 -8.24
C TRP A 161 12.33 -4.07 -7.50
N SER A 162 13.56 -3.61 -7.70
CA SER A 162 14.72 -4.14 -7.00
C SER A 162 14.73 -3.66 -5.55
N TYR A 163 14.92 -4.59 -4.62
CA TYR A 163 15.17 -4.24 -3.23
C TYR A 163 16.42 -3.36 -3.12
N SER A 164 16.37 -2.38 -2.22
CA SER A 164 17.44 -1.40 -2.00
C SER A 164 17.68 -0.40 -3.13
N PHE A 165 16.84 -0.40 -4.18
CA PHE A 165 16.92 0.62 -5.23
C PHE A 165 16.21 1.90 -4.80
N THR A 166 16.93 3.03 -4.87
CA THR A 166 16.37 4.36 -4.62
C THR A 166 16.99 5.38 -5.56
N THR A 167 16.19 6.34 -6.02
CA THR A 167 16.63 7.51 -6.81
C THR A 167 16.96 8.70 -5.92
N PHE A 168 17.07 8.49 -4.61
CA PHE A 168 17.46 9.51 -3.66
C PHE A 168 18.97 9.50 -3.50
N GLU A 169 19.60 10.63 -3.79
CA GLU A 169 20.99 10.92 -3.43
C GLU A 169 20.92 11.85 -2.21
N ASP A 170 21.42 11.42 -1.04
CA ASP A 170 21.58 12.31 0.11
C ASP A 170 22.64 13.37 -0.26
N GLY A 171 22.17 14.53 -0.67
CA GLY A 171 23.02 15.71 -0.84
C GLY A 171 23.22 16.41 0.50
N ASP A 172 24.32 16.08 1.20
CA ASP A 172 25.09 17.01 2.03
C ASP A 172 26.50 16.44 2.34
N ASP A 173 27.50 16.99 1.63
CA ASP A 173 28.89 17.24 2.00
C ASP A 173 29.59 16.36 3.07
N ILE A 174 30.25 15.29 2.62
CA ILE A 174 31.52 14.83 3.24
C ILE A 174 32.58 14.75 2.13
N PRO A 175 33.58 15.65 2.11
CA PRO A 175 34.67 15.55 1.15
C PRO A 175 35.54 14.33 1.54
N GLY A 176 35.47 13.27 0.73
CA GLY A 176 36.45 12.17 0.80
C GLY A 176 35.96 10.74 0.59
N ALA A 177 34.67 10.46 0.42
CA ALA A 177 34.20 9.09 0.20
C ALA A 177 33.95 8.81 -1.29
N ALA A 178 35.04 8.59 -2.03
CA ALA A 178 34.95 7.89 -3.30
C ALA A 178 34.62 6.41 -3.04
N THR A 179 33.80 5.85 -3.92
CA THR A 179 33.55 4.42 -4.14
C THR A 179 32.78 3.65 -3.06
N GLY A 180 31.63 3.09 -3.48
CA GLY A 180 31.23 1.71 -3.18
C GLY A 180 30.81 1.38 -1.76
N ALA A 181 29.53 1.04 -1.63
CA ALA A 181 28.98 0.07 -0.68
C ALA A 181 29.01 0.42 0.83
N GLU A 182 27.90 0.04 1.46
CA GLU A 182 27.75 -0.21 2.90
C GLU A 182 27.74 1.00 3.84
N ARG A 183 26.58 1.66 3.97
CA ARG A 183 26.23 2.38 5.20
C ARG A 183 24.85 1.97 5.74
N SER A 184 24.93 1.18 6.81
CA SER A 184 23.99 0.77 7.85
C SER A 184 22.48 0.91 7.64
N GLY A 185 21.87 -0.18 7.14
CA GLY A 185 20.43 -0.42 7.23
C GLY A 185 19.89 -0.64 8.67
N MET A 186 20.75 -0.69 9.69
CA MET A 186 20.36 -0.88 11.10
C MET A 186 19.61 0.33 11.68
N ASP A 187 19.98 1.56 11.29
CA ASP A 187 19.42 2.76 11.90
C ASP A 187 17.97 3.02 11.43
N ALA A 188 17.66 2.69 10.17
CA ALA A 188 16.30 2.78 9.64
C ALA A 188 15.38 1.65 10.16
N LEU A 189 15.91 0.43 10.37
CA LEU A 189 15.16 -0.66 10.98
C LEU A 189 14.76 -0.35 12.42
N ASN A 190 15.61 0.36 13.16
CA ASN A 190 15.30 0.80 14.53
C ASN A 190 14.23 1.90 14.56
N ALA A 191 14.17 2.77 13.53
CA ALA A 191 13.11 3.77 13.38
C ALA A 191 11.74 3.16 12.98
N ILE A 192 11.74 2.02 12.28
CA ILE A 192 10.51 1.27 11.96
C ILE A 192 10.02 0.48 13.19
N ALA A 193 10.94 -0.03 14.02
CA ALA A 193 10.62 -0.79 15.22
C ALA A 193 10.05 0.06 16.37
N SER A 194 10.31 1.37 16.39
CA SER A 194 9.94 2.27 17.50
C SER A 194 8.58 2.96 17.36
N GLY A 195 7.82 2.73 16.29
CA GLY A 195 6.41 3.15 16.21
C GLY A 195 6.16 4.66 16.28
N GLY A 196 7.16 5.52 16.01
CA GLY A 196 6.92 6.96 15.90
C GLY A 196 8.20 7.82 15.91
N GLY A 197 8.27 8.73 14.95
CA GLY A 197 8.83 10.06 15.18
C GLY A 197 10.19 10.42 14.54
N VAL A 198 10.14 11.43 13.68
CA VAL A 198 11.11 12.51 13.45
C VAL A 198 12.22 12.32 12.40
N ASN A 199 12.69 11.09 12.09
CA ASN A 199 13.72 10.90 11.05
C ASN A 199 13.25 10.09 9.83
N SER A 200 11.94 9.97 9.61
CA SER A 200 11.35 9.21 8.50
C SER A 200 11.63 9.92 7.18
N SER A 201 12.81 9.71 6.59
CA SER A 201 13.11 10.20 5.25
C SER A 201 11.98 9.76 4.31
N ILE A 202 11.34 10.74 3.66
CA ILE A 202 10.32 10.50 2.63
C ILE A 202 10.83 9.55 1.53
N ALA A 203 12.15 9.54 1.32
CA ALA A 203 12.86 8.54 0.53
C ALA A 203 13.42 7.48 1.49
N GLY A 204 12.75 6.32 1.53
CA GLY A 204 13.22 5.18 2.31
C GLY A 204 14.45 4.51 1.71
N LEU A 205 14.86 3.39 2.32
CA LEU A 205 15.98 2.55 1.89
C LEU A 205 15.75 1.80 0.56
N GLY A 206 14.73 2.15 -0.24
CA GLY A 206 14.42 1.44 -1.50
C GLY A 206 13.67 0.11 -1.33
N TYR A 207 12.89 -0.04 -0.24
CA TYR A 207 12.08 -1.25 0.02
C TYR A 207 10.58 -1.05 -0.22
N GLY A 208 10.10 0.19 -0.39
CA GLY A 208 8.68 0.52 -0.39
C GLY A 208 7.88 -0.19 -1.49
N LEU A 209 8.25 0.01 -2.76
CA LEU A 209 7.58 -0.62 -3.90
C LEU A 209 7.63 -2.16 -3.89
N PRO A 210 8.80 -2.82 -3.73
CA PRO A 210 8.86 -4.27 -3.75
C PRO A 210 8.14 -4.93 -2.56
N LEU A 211 8.20 -4.33 -1.36
CA LEU A 211 7.43 -4.85 -0.22
C LEU A 211 5.93 -4.64 -0.41
N SER A 212 5.51 -3.45 -0.86
CA SER A 212 4.10 -3.16 -1.14
C SER A 212 3.52 -4.16 -2.14
N ARG A 213 4.29 -4.48 -3.19
CA ARG A 213 3.91 -5.50 -4.18
C ARG A 213 3.77 -6.88 -3.53
N THR A 214 4.72 -7.27 -2.68
CA THR A 214 4.66 -8.54 -1.96
C THR A 214 3.42 -8.62 -1.05
N TYR A 215 3.06 -7.52 -0.36
CA TYR A 215 1.85 -7.45 0.46
C TYR A 215 0.56 -7.57 -0.36
N ALA A 216 0.50 -6.94 -1.54
CA ALA A 216 -0.65 -7.02 -2.45
C ALA A 216 -0.79 -8.43 -3.06
N GLU A 217 0.32 -9.01 -3.53
CA GLU A 217 0.35 -10.36 -4.14
C GLU A 217 0.02 -11.46 -3.11
N TYR A 218 0.28 -11.24 -1.83
CA TYR A 218 0.02 -12.23 -0.77
C TYR A 218 -1.45 -12.68 -0.72
N PHE A 219 -2.40 -11.79 -1.03
CA PHE A 219 -3.84 -12.12 -1.12
C PHE A 219 -4.36 -12.16 -2.56
N GLY A 220 -3.47 -12.40 -3.54
CA GLY A 220 -3.86 -12.53 -4.95
C GLY A 220 -4.14 -11.21 -5.67
N GLY A 221 -3.74 -10.08 -5.07
CA GLY A 221 -3.72 -8.77 -5.73
C GLY A 221 -2.45 -8.53 -6.54
N GLY A 222 -2.10 -7.27 -6.76
CA GLY A 222 -0.86 -6.89 -7.44
C GLY A 222 -0.67 -5.39 -7.54
N ILE A 223 0.54 -4.97 -7.93
CA ILE A 223 0.86 -3.57 -8.22
C ILE A 223 1.44 -3.47 -9.62
N ALA A 224 0.88 -2.57 -10.44
CA ALA A 224 1.42 -2.20 -11.74
C ALA A 224 1.76 -0.71 -11.76
N VAL A 225 2.83 -0.34 -12.46
CA VAL A 225 3.29 1.04 -12.58
C VAL A 225 3.34 1.42 -14.05
N GLN A 226 2.70 2.52 -14.41
CA GLN A 226 2.71 3.11 -15.74
C GLN A 226 3.29 4.52 -15.65
N SER A 227 4.50 4.68 -16.15
CA SER A 227 5.20 5.98 -16.18
C SER A 227 5.04 6.64 -17.54
N LEU A 228 4.66 7.91 -17.54
CA LEU A 228 4.83 8.80 -18.69
C LEU A 228 5.96 9.78 -18.37
N TYR A 229 7.17 9.41 -18.77
CA TYR A 229 8.36 10.20 -18.47
C TYR A 229 8.27 11.62 -19.03
N GLY A 230 8.59 12.61 -18.19
CA GLY A 230 8.38 14.04 -18.45
C GLY A 230 7.01 14.57 -18.05
N TRP A 231 6.07 13.71 -17.63
CA TRP A 231 4.72 14.11 -17.23
C TRP A 231 4.37 13.64 -15.81
N GLY A 232 4.30 12.33 -15.58
CA GLY A 232 3.75 11.78 -14.35
C GLY A 232 3.76 10.25 -14.31
N CYS A 233 3.18 9.71 -13.25
CA CYS A 233 3.14 8.28 -13.00
C CYS A 233 1.76 7.85 -12.50
N ASP A 234 1.27 6.72 -13.04
CA ASP A 234 0.09 6.02 -12.54
C ASP A 234 0.54 4.71 -11.87
N VAL A 235 0.20 4.54 -10.60
CA VAL A 235 0.34 3.27 -9.88
C VAL A 235 -1.03 2.64 -9.69
N TYR A 236 -1.19 1.41 -10.15
CA TYR A 236 -2.40 0.61 -10.02
C TYR A 236 -2.18 -0.46 -8.96
N LEU A 237 -2.89 -0.35 -7.84
CA LEU A 237 -2.95 -1.34 -6.77
C LEU A 237 -4.25 -2.13 -6.89
N ARG A 238 -4.16 -3.43 -7.14
CA ARG A 238 -5.29 -4.36 -7.10
C ARG A 238 -5.23 -5.17 -5.82
N LEU A 239 -6.35 -5.27 -5.11
CA LEU A 239 -6.50 -6.07 -3.91
C LEU A 239 -7.76 -6.92 -4.00
N LYS A 240 -7.66 -8.21 -3.69
CA LYS A 240 -8.83 -9.09 -3.53
C LYS A 240 -9.28 -9.05 -2.08
N GLY A 241 -10.60 -9.12 -1.87
CA GLY A 241 -11.14 -9.28 -0.52
C GLY A 241 -10.74 -10.63 0.10
N ILE A 242 -10.75 -10.70 1.43
CA ILE A 242 -10.37 -11.90 2.18
C ILE A 242 -11.63 -12.60 2.69
N GLY A 243 -11.85 -13.83 2.24
CA GLY A 243 -12.91 -14.72 2.73
C GLY A 243 -14.28 -14.48 2.08
N LYS A 244 -15.13 -15.52 2.05
CA LYS A 244 -16.54 -15.39 1.67
C LYS A 244 -17.32 -14.93 2.91
N LEU A 245 -17.95 -13.75 2.84
CA LEU A 245 -18.91 -13.30 3.85
C LEU A 245 -20.24 -14.05 3.69
#